data_AF-A0A938HR37-F1
#
_entry.id   AF-A0A938HR37-F1
#
_cell.length_a   1.000
_cell.length_b   1.000
_cell.length_c   1.000
_cell.angle_alpha   90.00
_cell.angle_beta   90.00
_cell.angle_gamma   90.00
#
_symmetry.space_group_name_H-M   'P 1'
#
loop_
_entity.id
_entity.type
_entity.pdbx_description
1 polymer ?
#
loop_
_entity_poly.entity_id
_entity_poly.type
_entity_poly.pdbx_seq_one_letter_code
_entity_poly.pdbx_strand_id
1 'polypeptide(L)'
;MEFLGILWTEIIMRPMINSIALLHVLLFDNLGLAIIVFTVIISLLMLPLTIRQTNQMKAMSALQPKVKALQEKYKAGGDRRKLSSETMAMYKQAGVSPIGCLGPMFIQMPIWIGLYQAIFRVVPPTPEGLASLAKAFYFWNPAQTSVPLGSDFLGMDLVGLVSGQPIPFNFLFPVLVGVSMWIQQKITTMPSPDPKQAQTNMMMLWMLPIMFAFFAFQFPAGLALYILFSNVIRVGIQWFVTEPAQRSQLFKLRNSAPQPTAAAVEPARGTSDSDKEKQTDGDSSVHSEDGGRSNRPRARYARTQARRSRNRRR
;
A
#
# COMPACT_ATOMS: atom_id res chain seq x y z
N MET A 1 26.64 -11.28 12.35
CA MET A 1 25.37 -10.60 12.68
C MET A 1 25.54 -9.43 13.63
N GLU A 2 26.64 -9.33 14.40
CA GLU A 2 26.88 -8.22 15.33
C GLU A 2 27.04 -6.86 14.67
N PHE A 3 27.68 -6.80 13.49
CA PHE A 3 27.85 -5.55 12.75
C PHE A 3 26.51 -4.84 12.43
N LEU A 4 25.48 -5.60 12.03
CA LEU A 4 24.15 -5.03 11.77
C LEU A 4 23.49 -4.50 13.05
N GLY A 5 23.70 -5.17 14.18
CA GLY A 5 23.22 -4.71 15.48
C GLY A 5 23.92 -3.43 15.94
N ILE A 6 25.23 -3.30 15.70
CA ILE A 6 26.00 -2.08 15.98
C ILE A 6 25.50 -0.94 15.09
N LEU A 7 25.39 -1.16 13.77
CA LEU A 7 24.85 -0.15 12.86
C LEU A 7 23.43 0.29 13.26
N TRP A 8 22.55 -0.66 13.59
CA TRP A 8 21.20 -0.35 14.07
C TRP A 8 21.23 0.52 15.33
N THR A 9 22.08 0.16 16.28
CA THR A 9 22.15 0.85 17.56
C THR A 9 22.73 2.25 17.41
N GLU A 10 23.83 2.40 16.66
CA GLU A 10 24.55 3.66 16.52
C GLU A 10 23.89 4.62 15.53
N ILE A 11 23.33 4.12 14.42
CA ILE A 11 22.78 4.99 13.35
C ILE A 11 21.30 5.31 13.58
N ILE A 12 20.53 4.36 14.12
CA ILE A 12 19.08 4.52 14.26
C ILE A 12 18.71 4.73 15.72
N MET A 13 19.02 3.78 16.61
CA MET A 13 18.51 3.83 17.98
C MET A 13 19.05 5.01 18.79
N ARG A 14 20.38 5.20 18.85
CA ARG A 14 20.99 6.24 19.68
C ARG A 14 20.56 7.65 19.27
N PRO A 15 20.63 8.06 18.00
CA PRO A 15 20.18 9.40 17.60
C PRO A 15 18.71 9.61 17.95
N MET A 16 17.90 8.57 17.79
CA MET A 16 16.46 8.65 17.98
C MET A 16 16.08 8.71 19.47
N ILE A 17 16.72 7.93 20.36
CA ILE A 17 16.57 8.03 21.82
C ILE A 17 17.02 9.42 22.30
N ASN A 18 18.20 9.88 21.88
CA ASN A 18 18.75 11.17 22.30
C ASN A 18 17.87 12.33 21.80
N SER A 19 17.37 12.26 20.57
CA SER A 19 16.48 13.29 20.02
C SER A 19 15.17 13.36 20.78
N ILE A 20 14.54 12.21 21.07
CA ILE A 20 13.28 12.17 21.84
C ILE A 20 13.49 12.72 23.25
N ALA A 21 14.57 12.30 23.93
CA ALA A 21 14.88 12.79 25.27
C ALA A 21 15.21 14.29 25.30
N LEU A 22 15.96 14.79 24.32
CA LEU A 22 16.24 16.22 24.18
C LEU A 22 14.94 17.02 23.98
N LEU A 23 14.08 16.54 23.09
CA LEU A 23 12.79 17.17 22.82
C LEU A 23 11.85 17.10 24.02
N HIS A 24 11.89 16.02 24.80
CA HIS A 24 11.12 15.90 26.03
C HIS A 24 11.48 17.01 27.02
N VAL A 25 12.78 17.20 27.30
CA VAL A 25 13.24 18.27 28.19
C VAL A 25 12.91 19.66 27.62
N LEU A 26 13.03 19.83 26.30
CA LEU A 26 12.74 21.11 25.64
C LEU A 26 11.24 21.44 25.61
N LEU A 27 10.36 20.43 25.62
CA LEU A 27 8.91 20.56 25.48
C LEU A 27 8.16 20.30 26.81
N PHE A 28 8.72 20.80 27.92
CA PHE A 28 8.06 20.81 29.24
C PHE A 28 7.74 19.42 29.78
N ASP A 29 8.66 18.47 29.60
CA ASP A 29 8.51 17.09 30.07
C ASP A 29 7.30 16.35 29.46
N ASN A 30 6.97 16.68 28.21
CA ASN A 30 5.86 16.08 27.49
C ASN A 30 6.35 15.17 26.37
N LEU A 31 6.27 13.85 26.60
CA LEU A 31 6.70 12.85 25.62
C LEU A 31 5.86 12.87 24.34
N GLY A 32 4.57 13.18 24.41
CA GLY A 32 3.72 13.23 23.22
C GLY A 32 4.09 14.36 22.27
N LEU A 33 4.34 15.55 22.82
CA LEU A 33 4.86 16.68 22.04
C LEU A 33 6.25 16.37 21.48
N ALA A 34 7.12 15.71 22.27
CA ALA A 34 8.42 15.26 21.80
C ALA A 34 8.31 14.35 20.57
N ILE A 35 7.42 13.36 20.59
CA ILE A 35 7.17 12.47 19.43
C ILE A 35 6.64 13.26 18.23
N ILE A 36 5.69 14.18 18.43
CA ILE A 36 5.11 14.99 17.33
C ILE A 36 6.18 15.86 16.68
N VAL A 37 6.95 16.62 17.48
CA VAL A 37 8.01 17.49 16.97
C VAL A 37 9.13 16.67 16.33
N PHE A 38 9.48 15.53 16.92
CA PHE A 38 10.42 14.59 16.33
C PHE A 38 9.97 14.12 14.94
N THR A 39 8.69 13.82 14.79
CA THR A 39 8.08 13.43 13.52
C THR A 39 8.20 14.54 12.48
N VAL A 40 7.96 15.79 12.86
CA VAL A 40 8.14 16.96 11.99
C VAL A 40 9.60 17.11 11.56
N ILE A 41 10.55 16.98 12.49
CA ILE A 41 11.99 17.09 12.20
C ILE A 41 12.43 16.03 11.20
N ILE A 42 12.11 14.75 11.44
CA ILE A 42 12.44 13.68 10.47
C ILE A 42 11.79 13.97 9.12
N SER A 43 10.54 14.41 9.11
CA SER A 43 9.80 14.66 7.87
C SER A 43 10.43 15.78 7.06
N LEU A 44 10.93 16.83 7.72
CA LEU A 44 11.68 17.91 7.07
C LEU A 44 13.04 17.45 6.54
N LEU A 45 13.78 16.63 7.29
CA LEU A 45 15.03 16.03 6.82
C LEU A 45 14.81 15.13 5.60
N MET A 46 13.70 14.40 5.55
CA MET A 46 13.31 13.52 4.46
C MET A 46 12.58 14.23 3.32
N LEU A 47 12.29 15.53 3.44
CA LEU A 47 11.57 16.32 2.45
C LEU A 47 12.20 16.29 1.05
N PRO A 48 13.52 16.54 0.85
CA PRO A 48 14.12 16.50 -0.49
C PRO A 48 14.01 15.10 -1.13
N LEU A 49 14.11 14.05 -0.32
CA LEU A 49 13.94 12.69 -0.77
C LEU A 49 12.47 12.40 -1.16
N THR A 50 11.53 12.86 -0.35
CA THR A 50 10.08 12.71 -0.58
C THR A 50 9.66 13.40 -1.87
N ILE A 51 10.15 14.61 -2.13
CA ILE A 51 9.90 15.33 -3.39
C ILE A 51 10.39 14.53 -4.60
N ARG A 52 11.60 13.95 -4.52
CA ARG A 52 12.13 13.09 -5.58
C ARG A 52 11.25 11.86 -5.81
N GLN A 53 10.79 11.21 -4.74
CA GLN A 53 9.89 10.05 -4.81
C GLN A 53 8.54 10.42 -5.45
N THR A 54 7.94 11.55 -5.04
CA THR A 54 6.69 12.05 -5.62
C THR A 54 6.83 12.35 -7.11
N ASN A 55 7.94 12.96 -7.54
CA ASN A 55 8.16 13.27 -8.95
C ASN A 55 8.30 12.00 -9.81
N GLN A 56 8.93 10.93 -9.30
CA GLN A 56 9.00 9.63 -9.97
C GLN A 56 7.60 9.02 -10.15
N MET A 57 6.74 9.14 -9.14
CA MET A 57 5.35 8.66 -9.22
C MET A 57 4.51 9.45 -10.23
N LYS A 58 4.73 10.77 -10.35
CA LYS A 58 4.09 11.61 -11.37
C LYS A 58 4.51 11.18 -12.78
N ALA A 59 5.81 10.97 -13.01
CA ALA A 59 6.33 10.52 -14.30
C ALA A 59 5.74 9.16 -14.71
N MET A 60 5.60 8.22 -13.76
CA MET A 60 4.92 6.94 -14.02
C MET A 60 3.44 7.14 -14.38
N SER A 61 2.76 8.03 -13.66
CA SER A 61 1.34 8.34 -13.92
C SER A 61 1.12 8.95 -15.31
N ALA A 62 2.04 9.78 -15.79
CA ALA A 62 2.02 10.35 -17.13
C ALA A 62 2.17 9.31 -18.26
N LEU A 63 2.75 8.13 -17.95
CA LEU A 63 2.87 7.02 -18.89
C LEU A 63 1.63 6.12 -18.95
N GLN A 64 0.69 6.24 -18.00
CA GLN A 64 -0.55 5.45 -18.00
C GLN A 64 -1.31 5.44 -19.33
N PRO A 65 -1.52 6.54 -20.07
CA PRO A 65 -2.22 6.47 -21.36
C PRO A 65 -1.47 5.63 -22.40
N LYS A 66 -0.13 5.63 -22.39
CA LYS A 66 0.66 4.78 -23.28
C LYS A 66 0.59 3.31 -22.86
N VAL A 67 0.58 3.04 -21.55
CA VAL A 67 0.36 1.71 -21.00
C VAL A 67 -1.06 1.20 -21.34
N LYS A 68 -2.07 2.08 -21.34
CA LYS A 68 -3.45 1.77 -21.79
C LYS A 68 -3.49 1.28 -23.23
N ALA A 69 -2.92 2.06 -24.14
CA ALA A 69 -2.85 1.71 -25.55
C ALA A 69 -2.07 0.41 -25.78
N LEU A 70 -1.00 0.18 -25.00
CA LEU A 70 -0.25 -1.08 -25.06
C LEU A 70 -1.09 -2.26 -24.60
N GLN A 71 -1.83 -2.11 -23.49
CA GLN A 71 -2.74 -3.15 -22.99
C GLN A 71 -3.80 -3.52 -24.02
N GLU A 72 -4.42 -2.54 -24.69
CA GLU A 72 -5.42 -2.79 -25.73
C GLU A 72 -4.84 -3.56 -26.92
N LYS A 73 -3.62 -3.21 -27.38
CA LYS A 73 -2.93 -3.94 -28.46
C LYS A 73 -2.72 -5.42 -28.12
N TYR A 74 -2.32 -5.74 -26.88
CA TYR A 74 -2.03 -7.10 -26.46
C TYR A 74 -3.24 -7.89 -25.95
N LYS A 75 -4.35 -7.22 -25.59
CA LYS A 75 -5.62 -7.86 -25.22
C LYS A 75 -6.19 -8.70 -26.36
N ALA A 76 -6.05 -8.24 -27.60
CA ALA A 76 -6.50 -8.99 -28.79
C ALA A 76 -5.64 -10.23 -29.09
N GLY A 77 -4.39 -10.29 -28.61
CA GLY A 77 -3.42 -11.35 -28.92
C GLY A 77 -3.15 -12.36 -27.79
N GLY A 78 -3.65 -12.14 -26.57
CA GLY A 78 -3.52 -13.07 -25.44
C GLY A 78 -2.14 -13.14 -24.74
N ASP A 79 -1.14 -12.40 -25.19
CA ASP A 79 0.25 -12.50 -24.72
C ASP A 79 0.54 -11.67 -23.44
N ARG A 80 0.03 -12.11 -22.28
CA ARG A 80 0.21 -11.43 -20.99
C ARG A 80 1.68 -11.28 -20.54
N ARG A 81 2.54 -12.22 -20.91
CA ARG A 81 3.99 -12.16 -20.61
C ARG A 81 4.68 -11.04 -21.40
N LYS A 82 4.38 -10.93 -22.70
CA LYS A 82 4.94 -9.86 -23.56
C LYS A 82 4.45 -8.49 -23.14
N LEU A 83 3.17 -8.38 -22.75
CA LEU A 83 2.62 -7.15 -22.19
C LEU A 83 3.44 -6.67 -20.97
N SER A 84 3.77 -7.56 -20.04
CA SER A 84 4.55 -7.20 -18.85
C SER A 84 5.98 -6.75 -19.19
N SER A 85 6.66 -7.45 -20.11
CA SER A 85 8.01 -7.08 -20.54
C SER A 85 8.05 -5.76 -21.30
N GLU A 86 7.08 -5.51 -22.18
CA GLU A 86 7.02 -4.25 -22.94
C GLU A 86 6.61 -3.07 -22.08
N THR A 87 5.72 -3.29 -21.11
CA THR A 87 5.38 -2.27 -20.11
C THR A 87 6.63 -1.89 -19.29
N MET A 88 7.45 -2.87 -18.88
CA MET A 88 8.71 -2.60 -18.18
C MET A 88 9.72 -1.90 -19.10
N ALA A 89 9.86 -2.33 -20.36
CA ALA A 89 10.75 -1.71 -21.34
C ALA A 89 10.36 -0.25 -21.58
N MET A 90 9.06 0.06 -21.66
CA MET A 90 8.56 1.43 -21.78
C MET A 90 8.93 2.27 -20.55
N TYR A 91 8.76 1.74 -19.34
CA TYR A 91 9.18 2.44 -18.12
C TYR A 91 10.69 2.73 -18.13
N LYS A 92 11.50 1.74 -18.51
CA LYS A 92 12.96 1.89 -18.62
C LYS A 92 13.37 2.91 -19.68
N GLN A 93 12.72 2.91 -20.85
CA GLN A 93 12.95 3.89 -21.92
C GLN A 93 12.60 5.31 -21.49
N ALA A 94 11.54 5.47 -20.68
CA ALA A 94 11.15 6.75 -20.11
C ALA A 94 12.01 7.17 -18.90
N GLY A 95 13.00 6.37 -18.50
CA GLY A 95 13.85 6.65 -17.34
C GLY A 95 13.14 6.54 -15.98
N VAL A 96 11.96 5.92 -15.93
CA VAL A 96 11.15 5.76 -14.72
C VAL A 96 11.32 4.34 -14.18
N SER A 97 11.71 4.20 -12.91
CA SER A 97 11.85 2.88 -12.28
C SER A 97 10.60 2.51 -11.47
N PRO A 98 9.98 1.33 -11.70
CA PRO A 98 8.89 0.84 -10.85
C PRO A 98 9.33 0.62 -9.40
N ILE A 99 10.61 0.28 -9.20
CA ILE A 99 11.23 0.05 -7.88
C ILE A 99 11.32 1.35 -7.08
N GLY A 100 11.48 2.50 -7.74
CA GLY A 100 11.53 3.81 -7.08
C GLY A 100 10.24 4.15 -6.31
N CYS A 101 9.10 3.55 -6.68
CA CYS A 101 7.83 3.70 -5.99
C CYS A 101 7.76 2.92 -4.66
N LEU A 102 8.56 1.86 -4.49
CA LEU A 102 8.61 1.05 -3.25
C LEU A 102 9.63 1.60 -2.22
N GLY A 103 10.53 2.49 -2.65
CA GLY A 103 11.54 3.12 -1.79
C GLY A 103 11.02 3.75 -0.49
N PRO A 104 9.86 4.46 -0.46
CA PRO A 104 9.35 5.06 0.77
C PRO A 104 9.08 4.03 1.88
N MET A 105 8.66 2.81 1.51
CA MET A 105 8.32 1.76 2.48
C MET A 105 9.56 1.18 3.16
N PHE A 106 10.64 0.97 2.40
CA PHE A 106 11.91 0.48 2.95
C PHE A 106 12.55 1.44 3.94
N ILE A 107 12.38 2.74 3.73
CA ILE A 107 12.91 3.77 4.64
C ILE A 107 12.01 3.89 5.87
N GLN A 108 10.70 3.76 5.70
CA GLN A 108 9.74 3.90 6.80
C GLN A 108 9.83 2.77 7.82
N MET A 109 10.06 1.53 7.39
CA MET A 109 10.10 0.36 8.28
C MET A 109 11.16 0.47 9.40
N PRO A 110 12.44 0.79 9.10
CA PRO A 110 13.45 1.06 10.12
C PRO A 110 13.05 2.19 11.08
N ILE A 111 12.38 3.23 10.59
CA ILE A 111 11.96 4.36 11.44
C ILE A 111 10.85 3.91 12.41
N TRP A 112 9.87 3.12 11.97
CA TRP A 112 8.84 2.56 12.85
C TRP A 112 9.43 1.62 13.89
N ILE A 113 10.29 0.69 13.48
CA ILE A 113 10.91 -0.29 14.38
C ILE A 113 11.83 0.44 15.38
N GLY A 114 12.60 1.42 14.90
CA GLY A 114 13.39 2.30 15.75
C GLY A 114 12.49 2.96 16.77
N LEU A 115 11.47 3.70 16.34
CA LEU A 115 10.61 4.50 17.21
C LEU A 115 9.93 3.67 18.28
N TYR A 116 9.35 2.54 17.88
CA TYR A 116 8.79 1.55 18.80
C TYR A 116 9.81 1.20 19.89
N GLN A 117 11.03 0.82 19.49
CA GLN A 117 12.09 0.45 20.42
C GLN A 117 12.59 1.60 21.30
N ALA A 118 12.58 2.84 20.82
CA ALA A 118 12.99 3.97 21.66
C ALA A 118 11.93 4.36 22.67
N ILE A 119 10.64 4.32 22.33
CA ILE A 119 9.56 4.62 23.29
C ILE A 119 9.73 3.73 24.55
N PHE A 120 9.95 2.43 24.38
CA PHE A 120 10.21 1.50 25.49
C PHE A 120 11.54 1.72 26.22
N ARG A 121 12.59 2.20 25.52
CA ARG A 121 13.90 2.44 26.14
C ARG A 121 13.98 3.77 26.88
N VAL A 122 13.21 4.76 26.46
CA VAL A 122 13.13 6.10 27.05
C VAL A 122 12.28 6.06 28.33
N VAL A 123 11.31 5.13 28.42
CA VAL A 123 10.52 4.89 29.63
C VAL A 123 10.73 3.44 30.11
N PRO A 124 11.93 3.11 30.63
CA PRO A 124 12.23 1.74 31.01
C PRO A 124 11.42 1.32 32.25
N PRO A 125 10.73 0.16 32.22
CA PRO A 125 9.99 -0.34 33.38
C PRO A 125 10.88 -0.94 34.47
N THR A 126 12.18 -1.12 34.19
CA THR A 126 13.14 -1.76 35.10
C THR A 126 14.30 -0.83 35.46
N PRO A 127 14.88 -0.96 36.67
CA PRO A 127 16.06 -0.21 37.09
C PRO A 127 17.29 -0.42 36.18
N GLU A 128 17.46 -1.63 35.64
CA GLU A 128 18.51 -1.92 34.66
C GLU A 128 18.30 -1.15 33.35
N GLY A 129 17.04 -1.00 32.94
CA GLY A 129 16.68 -0.21 31.78
C GLY A 129 17.09 1.26 31.94
N LEU A 130 16.97 1.84 33.14
CA LEU A 130 17.47 3.19 33.44
C LEU A 130 18.99 3.29 33.26
N ALA A 131 19.75 2.30 33.75
CA ALA A 131 21.19 2.25 33.54
C ALA A 131 21.55 2.10 32.05
N SER A 132 20.77 1.33 31.29
CA SER A 132 20.95 1.18 29.84
C SER A 132 20.63 2.45 29.07
N LEU A 133 19.60 3.20 29.51
CA LEU A 133 19.21 4.48 28.95
C LEU A 133 20.29 5.54 29.22
N ALA A 134 20.83 5.59 30.44
CA ALA A 134 21.96 6.46 30.79
C ALA A 134 23.17 6.24 29.88
N LYS A 135 23.46 4.99 29.49
CA LYS A 135 24.53 4.62 28.54
C LYS A 135 24.19 4.93 27.07
N ALA A 136 22.91 5.05 26.74
CA ALA A 136 22.45 5.37 25.39
C ALA A 136 22.61 6.85 25.07
N PHE A 137 22.62 7.71 26.10
CA PHE A 137 22.88 9.13 25.94
C PHE A 137 24.30 9.40 25.43
N TYR A 138 24.44 10.47 24.66
CA TYR A 138 25.74 11.03 24.31
C TYR A 138 26.34 11.75 25.53
N PHE A 139 27.30 12.64 25.31
CA PHE A 139 27.90 13.45 26.38
C PHE A 139 26.86 14.29 27.15
N TRP A 140 25.70 14.57 26.54
CA TRP A 140 24.55 15.23 27.16
C TRP A 140 23.58 14.20 27.74
N ASN A 141 23.43 14.16 29.06
CA ASN A 141 22.56 13.21 29.76
C ASN A 141 21.41 13.94 30.48
N PRO A 142 20.19 13.97 29.91
CA PRO A 142 19.03 14.57 30.55
C PRO A 142 18.47 13.73 31.71
N ALA A 143 18.89 12.46 31.87
CA ALA A 143 18.37 11.55 32.89
C ALA A 143 18.70 11.94 34.34
N GLN A 144 19.52 12.97 34.56
CA GLN A 144 19.82 13.44 35.91
C GLN A 144 18.68 14.28 36.51
N THR A 145 17.74 14.79 35.70
CA THR A 145 16.78 15.81 36.14
C THR A 145 15.31 15.39 36.05
N SER A 146 14.98 14.37 35.25
CA SER A 146 13.58 14.04 34.89
C SER A 146 13.28 12.54 34.84
N VAL A 147 13.91 11.72 35.70
CA VAL A 147 13.61 10.28 35.77
C VAL A 147 12.45 10.03 36.76
N PRO A 148 11.39 9.28 36.37
CA PRO A 148 11.11 8.71 35.04
C PRO A 148 10.51 9.73 34.07
N LEU A 149 10.86 9.63 32.78
CA LEU A 149 10.26 10.46 31.73
C LEU A 149 8.76 10.15 31.67
N GLY A 150 7.92 11.16 31.92
CA GLY A 150 6.48 11.01 31.94
C GLY A 150 5.97 10.50 30.59
N SER A 151 5.25 9.38 30.58
CA SER A 151 4.68 8.81 29.37
C SER A 151 3.26 9.29 29.07
N ASP A 152 2.69 10.12 29.96
CA ASP A 152 1.32 10.59 29.86
C ASP A 152 1.17 11.68 28.80
N PHE A 153 0.19 11.51 27.92
CA PHE A 153 -0.19 12.51 26.93
C PHE A 153 -1.69 12.49 26.70
N LEU A 154 -2.36 13.63 26.91
CA LEU A 154 -3.82 13.77 26.78
C LEU A 154 -4.62 12.73 27.60
N GLY A 155 -4.06 12.25 28.72
CA GLY A 155 -4.66 11.21 29.56
C GLY A 155 -4.44 9.78 29.06
N MET A 156 -3.54 9.57 28.11
CA MET A 156 -3.11 8.25 27.63
C MET A 156 -1.67 7.96 28.04
N ASP A 157 -1.36 6.70 28.28
CA ASP A 157 0.01 6.22 28.40
C ASP A 157 0.58 5.90 27.01
N LEU A 158 1.59 6.63 26.57
CA LEU A 158 2.22 6.47 25.26
C LEU A 158 3.02 5.16 25.11
N VAL A 159 3.38 4.51 26.21
CA VAL A 159 4.09 3.22 26.21
C VAL A 159 3.09 2.07 26.14
N GLY A 160 1.96 2.22 26.82
CA GLY A 160 0.84 1.28 26.81
C GLY A 160 0.24 1.05 25.42
N LEU A 161 -0.37 -0.13 25.25
CA LEU A 161 -1.10 -0.47 24.03
C LEU A 161 -2.31 0.43 23.84
N VAL A 162 -2.65 0.75 22.60
CA VAL A 162 -3.84 1.55 22.26
C VAL A 162 -5.13 0.89 22.77
N SER A 163 -5.22 -0.44 22.71
CA SER A 163 -6.36 -1.20 23.24
C SER A 163 -6.58 -1.02 24.75
N GLY A 164 -5.53 -0.75 25.52
CA GLY A 164 -5.58 -0.53 26.96
C GLY A 164 -5.84 0.92 27.39
N GLN A 165 -5.97 1.85 26.44
CA GLN A 165 -6.14 3.26 26.76
C GLN A 165 -7.57 3.60 27.21
N PRO A 166 -7.75 4.71 27.95
CA PRO A 166 -9.08 5.18 28.32
C PRO A 166 -9.96 5.47 27.09
N ILE A 167 -11.27 5.26 27.25
CA ILE A 167 -12.26 5.68 26.25
C ILE A 167 -12.28 7.22 26.24
N PRO A 168 -12.31 7.88 25.05
CA PRO A 168 -12.52 7.32 23.71
C PRO A 168 -11.24 6.99 22.94
N PHE A 169 -10.07 7.20 23.52
CA PHE A 169 -8.81 7.17 22.79
C PHE A 169 -8.46 5.81 22.18
N ASN A 170 -8.84 4.73 22.87
CA ASN A 170 -8.66 3.37 22.38
C ASN A 170 -9.35 3.09 21.04
N PHE A 171 -10.48 3.73 20.73
CA PHE A 171 -11.17 3.62 19.44
C PHE A 171 -10.84 4.76 18.50
N LEU A 172 -10.65 5.97 19.04
CA LEU A 172 -10.38 7.16 18.24
C LEU A 172 -9.06 7.04 17.48
N PHE A 173 -7.97 6.63 18.13
CA PHE A 173 -6.66 6.55 17.48
C PHE A 173 -6.61 5.53 16.34
N PRO A 174 -7.06 4.27 16.51
CA PRO A 174 -7.10 3.30 15.42
C PRO A 174 -7.90 3.77 14.21
N VAL A 175 -9.06 4.38 14.45
CA VAL A 175 -9.91 4.94 13.39
C VAL A 175 -9.19 6.08 12.68
N LEU A 176 -8.59 7.02 13.41
CA LEU A 176 -7.84 8.13 12.82
C LEU A 176 -6.62 7.64 12.02
N VAL A 177 -5.89 6.65 12.53
CA VAL A 177 -4.79 6.02 11.81
C VAL A 177 -5.29 5.38 10.53
N GLY A 178 -6.35 4.57 10.58
CA GLY A 178 -6.98 3.96 9.40
C GLY A 178 -7.43 4.99 8.37
N VAL A 179 -8.14 6.03 8.80
CA VAL A 179 -8.57 7.13 7.93
C VAL A 179 -7.37 7.85 7.32
N SER A 180 -6.34 8.15 8.10
CA SER A 180 -5.13 8.83 7.62
C SER A 180 -4.40 7.99 6.56
N MET A 181 -4.30 6.68 6.76
CA MET A 181 -3.70 5.76 5.80
C MET A 181 -4.53 5.63 4.54
N TRP A 182 -5.86 5.57 4.67
CA TRP A 182 -6.74 5.55 3.51
C TRP A 182 -6.57 6.83 2.67
N ILE A 183 -6.52 8.00 3.31
CA ILE A 183 -6.27 9.28 2.62
C ILE A 183 -4.90 9.23 1.91
N GLN A 184 -3.86 8.84 2.62
CA GLN A 184 -2.50 8.74 2.08
C GLN A 184 -2.43 7.79 0.89
N GLN A 185 -3.03 6.60 1.02
CA GLN A 185 -3.05 5.55 0.00
C GLN A 185 -3.90 5.96 -1.20
N LYS A 186 -5.03 6.66 -0.99
CA LYS A 186 -5.85 7.21 -2.07
C LYS A 186 -5.10 8.26 -2.89
N ILE A 187 -4.28 9.11 -2.26
CA ILE A 187 -3.50 10.14 -2.96
C ILE A 187 -2.32 9.53 -3.74
N THR A 188 -1.75 8.43 -3.24
CA THR A 188 -0.56 7.80 -3.81
C THR A 188 -0.87 6.66 -4.80
N THR A 189 -2.09 6.14 -4.81
CA THR A 189 -2.45 5.02 -5.69
C THR A 189 -2.71 5.45 -7.11
N MET A 190 -2.14 4.70 -8.04
CA MET A 190 -2.29 4.91 -9.47
C MET A 190 -3.46 4.08 -10.03
N PRO A 191 -4.39 4.69 -10.78
CA PRO A 191 -5.47 3.94 -11.41
C PRO A 191 -4.91 3.00 -12.49
N SER A 192 -5.22 1.70 -12.39
CA SER A 192 -4.88 0.73 -13.44
C SER A 192 -5.99 0.68 -14.49
N PRO A 193 -5.68 0.49 -15.79
CA PRO A 193 -6.68 0.43 -16.84
C PRO A 193 -7.33 -0.94 -17.04
N ASP A 194 -6.70 -1.99 -16.51
CA ASP A 194 -7.23 -3.35 -16.61
C ASP A 194 -8.30 -3.52 -15.51
N PRO A 195 -9.56 -3.85 -15.83
CA PRO A 195 -10.63 -4.00 -14.83
C PRO A 195 -10.25 -4.96 -13.70
N LYS A 196 -9.53 -6.04 -14.02
CA LYS A 196 -9.06 -7.02 -13.03
C LYS A 196 -8.02 -6.41 -12.09
N GLN A 197 -7.11 -5.60 -12.61
CA GLN A 197 -6.09 -4.92 -11.79
C GLN A 197 -6.67 -3.72 -11.03
N ALA A 198 -7.64 -3.01 -11.60
CA ALA A 198 -8.35 -1.93 -10.94
C ALA A 198 -9.08 -2.46 -9.69
N GLN A 199 -9.75 -3.61 -9.79
CA GLN A 199 -10.38 -4.24 -8.63
C GLN A 199 -9.35 -4.64 -7.57
N THR A 200 -8.21 -5.21 -7.95
CA THR A 200 -7.13 -5.53 -7.00
C THR A 200 -6.57 -4.28 -6.31
N ASN A 201 -6.38 -3.19 -7.06
CA ASN A 201 -5.94 -1.91 -6.50
C ASN A 201 -6.97 -1.34 -5.53
N MET A 202 -8.27 -1.41 -5.86
CA MET A 202 -9.36 -0.96 -4.98
C MET A 202 -9.45 -1.82 -3.72
N MET A 203 -9.28 -3.14 -3.82
CA MET A 203 -9.22 -4.01 -2.65
C MET A 203 -8.04 -3.61 -1.75
N MET A 204 -6.87 -3.35 -2.31
CA MET A 204 -5.69 -2.89 -1.56
C MET A 204 -5.93 -1.52 -0.88
N LEU A 205 -6.58 -0.58 -1.58
CA LEU A 205 -6.92 0.75 -1.06
C LEU A 205 -7.78 0.71 0.21
N TRP A 206 -8.66 -0.28 0.34
CA TRP A 206 -9.57 -0.41 1.48
C TRP A 206 -9.06 -1.39 2.53
N MET A 207 -8.49 -2.51 2.10
CA MET A 207 -8.06 -3.59 2.98
C MET A 207 -6.89 -3.16 3.87
N LEU A 208 -5.85 -2.54 3.31
CA LEU A 208 -4.65 -2.18 4.09
C LEU A 208 -4.98 -1.18 5.20
N PRO A 209 -5.72 -0.07 4.96
CA PRO A 209 -6.06 0.84 6.04
C PRO A 209 -6.96 0.24 7.12
N ILE A 210 -7.91 -0.62 6.76
CA ILE A 210 -8.77 -1.31 7.74
C ILE A 210 -7.95 -2.29 8.58
N MET A 211 -7.10 -3.09 7.93
CA MET A 211 -6.22 -4.03 8.61
C MET A 211 -5.26 -3.29 9.55
N PHE A 212 -4.70 -2.16 9.11
CA PHE A 212 -3.79 -1.37 9.92
C PHE A 212 -4.51 -0.64 11.06
N ALA A 213 -5.76 -0.21 10.86
CA ALA A 213 -6.60 0.27 11.95
C ALA A 213 -6.81 -0.82 13.01
N PHE A 214 -7.08 -2.06 12.60
CA PHE A 214 -7.16 -3.19 13.54
C PHE A 214 -5.83 -3.46 14.25
N PHE A 215 -4.70 -3.46 13.53
CA PHE A 215 -3.38 -3.63 14.15
C PHE A 215 -2.96 -2.46 15.04
N ALA A 216 -3.46 -1.25 14.79
CA ALA A 216 -3.18 -0.10 15.63
C ALA A 216 -3.63 -0.30 17.08
N PHE A 217 -4.63 -1.15 17.34
CA PHE A 217 -5.00 -1.56 18.70
C PHE A 217 -3.88 -2.28 19.45
N GLN A 218 -3.01 -2.98 18.72
CA GLN A 218 -1.87 -3.74 19.26
C GLN A 218 -0.57 -2.93 19.28
N PHE A 219 -0.60 -1.68 18.84
CA PHE A 219 0.56 -0.81 18.90
C PHE A 219 0.59 -0.01 20.20
N PRO A 220 1.78 0.39 20.67
CA PRO A 220 1.90 1.43 21.67
C PRO A 220 1.24 2.73 21.20
N ALA A 221 0.58 3.45 22.10
CA ALA A 221 -0.12 4.69 21.75
C ALA A 221 0.84 5.75 21.19
N GLY A 222 2.09 5.81 21.65
CA GLY A 222 3.13 6.70 21.09
C GLY A 222 3.50 6.36 19.65
N LEU A 223 3.52 5.07 19.28
CA LEU A 223 3.74 4.67 17.88
C LEU A 223 2.53 5.03 17.01
N ALA A 224 1.31 4.82 17.50
CA ALA A 224 0.08 5.21 16.79
C ALA A 224 0.01 6.73 16.58
N LEU A 225 0.39 7.52 17.60
CA LEU A 225 0.50 8.98 17.52
C LEU A 225 1.49 9.41 16.43
N TYR A 226 2.69 8.81 16.41
CA TYR A 226 3.67 9.06 15.35
C TYR A 226 3.11 8.74 13.96
N ILE A 227 2.46 7.58 13.79
CA ILE A 227 1.92 7.16 12.49
C ILE A 227 0.86 8.16 12.02
N LEU A 228 -0.04 8.58 12.91
CA LEU A 228 -1.07 9.56 12.59
C LEU A 228 -0.45 10.89 12.13
N PHE A 229 0.45 11.47 12.93
CA PHE A 229 1.08 12.76 12.59
C PHE A 229 1.99 12.68 11.37
N SER A 230 2.74 11.58 11.20
CA SER A 230 3.57 11.38 10.01
C SER A 230 2.74 11.28 8.74
N ASN A 231 1.57 10.64 8.79
CA ASN A 231 0.63 10.59 7.66
C ASN A 231 0.05 11.97 7.35
N VAL A 232 -0.35 12.74 8.37
CA VAL A 232 -0.83 14.12 8.20
C VAL A 232 0.24 15.00 7.53
N ILE A 233 1.48 14.94 8.01
CA ILE A 233 2.60 15.69 7.43
C ILE A 233 2.86 15.24 5.99
N ARG A 234 2.87 13.92 5.73
CA ARG A 234 3.04 13.39 4.37
C ARG A 234 1.94 13.86 3.42
N VAL A 235 0.68 13.86 3.87
CA VAL A 235 -0.45 14.39 3.09
C VAL A 235 -0.26 15.89 2.85
N GLY A 236 0.18 16.65 3.85
CA GLY A 236 0.52 18.07 3.72
C GLY A 236 1.61 18.31 2.69
N ILE A 237 2.76 17.63 2.80
CA ILE A 237 3.87 17.72 1.84
C ILE A 237 3.40 17.34 0.45
N GLN A 238 2.69 16.21 0.31
CA GLN A 238 2.18 15.75 -0.98
C GLN A 238 1.21 16.76 -1.58
N TRP A 239 0.36 17.39 -0.77
CA TRP A 239 -0.53 18.46 -1.22
C TRP A 239 0.26 19.66 -1.75
N PHE A 240 1.29 20.13 -1.03
CA PHE A 240 2.15 21.22 -1.48
C PHE A 240 2.93 20.89 -2.76
N VAL A 241 3.50 19.68 -2.86
CA VAL A 241 4.35 19.24 -3.99
C VAL A 241 3.52 18.89 -5.24
N THR A 242 2.26 18.50 -5.08
CA THR A 242 1.39 18.14 -6.21
C THR A 242 0.83 19.39 -6.89
N GLU A 243 0.93 19.48 -8.21
CA GLU A 243 0.45 20.63 -8.99
C GLU A 243 -1.08 20.78 -8.90
N PRO A 244 -1.61 22.03 -8.99
CA PRO A 244 -3.06 22.30 -8.89
C PRO A 244 -3.93 21.50 -9.87
N ALA A 245 -3.43 21.24 -11.08
CA ALA A 245 -4.14 20.45 -12.10
C ALA A 245 -4.43 19.01 -11.62
N GLN A 246 -3.46 18.39 -10.96
CA GLN A 246 -3.55 17.04 -10.43
C GLN A 246 -4.36 17.00 -9.12
N ARG A 247 -4.33 18.07 -8.32
CA ARG A 247 -5.23 18.26 -7.15
C ARG A 247 -6.70 18.19 -7.55
N SER A 248 -7.06 18.79 -8.68
CA SER A 248 -8.45 18.75 -9.18
C SER A 248 -8.93 17.35 -9.57
N GLN A 249 -8.03 16.49 -10.05
CA GLN A 249 -8.35 15.10 -10.43
C GLN A 249 -8.57 14.20 -9.20
N LEU A 250 -7.85 14.44 -8.10
CA LEU A 250 -8.03 13.72 -6.82
C LEU A 250 -9.46 13.87 -6.25
N PHE A 251 -10.11 15.01 -6.50
CA PHE A 251 -11.47 15.31 -6.03
C PHE A 251 -12.56 15.16 -7.11
N LYS A 252 -12.21 14.94 -8.39
CA LYS A 252 -13.16 14.75 -9.51
C LYS A 252 -13.77 13.35 -9.63
N LEU A 253 -13.52 12.44 -8.67
CA LEU A 253 -14.15 11.11 -8.61
C LEU A 253 -15.67 11.12 -8.29
N ARG A 254 -16.35 12.27 -8.38
CA ARG A 254 -17.83 12.33 -8.25
C ARG A 254 -18.57 12.22 -9.60
N ASN A 255 -17.92 12.48 -10.74
CA ASN A 255 -18.64 12.60 -12.03
C ASN A 255 -18.19 11.63 -13.14
N SER A 256 -17.40 10.59 -12.83
CA SER A 256 -17.23 9.47 -13.76
C SER A 256 -18.17 8.34 -13.34
N ALA A 257 -19.47 8.57 -13.56
CA ALA A 257 -20.42 7.47 -13.68
C ALA A 257 -19.88 6.48 -14.73
N PRO A 258 -20.09 5.15 -14.56
CA PRO A 258 -19.79 4.20 -15.62
C PRO A 258 -20.48 4.68 -16.89
N GLN A 259 -19.74 4.90 -17.97
CA GLN A 259 -20.36 5.10 -19.27
C GLN A 259 -21.27 3.89 -19.51
N PRO A 260 -22.57 4.09 -19.82
CA PRO A 260 -23.42 2.98 -20.21
C PRO A 260 -22.80 2.40 -21.48
N THR A 261 -22.36 1.14 -21.41
CA THR A 261 -22.00 0.35 -22.57
C THR A 261 -23.17 0.37 -23.54
N ALA A 262 -23.03 1.16 -24.60
CA ALA A 262 -23.90 1.10 -25.78
C ALA A 262 -23.62 -0.22 -26.50
N ALA A 263 -24.24 -1.30 -26.04
CA ALA A 263 -24.37 -2.58 -26.74
C ALA A 263 -25.39 -3.48 -26.02
N ALA A 264 -26.60 -2.97 -25.79
CA ALA A 264 -27.77 -3.84 -25.66
C ALA A 264 -28.31 -4.04 -27.08
N VAL A 265 -27.93 -5.15 -27.69
CA VAL A 265 -28.51 -5.62 -28.96
C VAL A 265 -29.99 -5.87 -28.70
N GLU A 266 -30.85 -5.14 -29.42
CA GLU A 266 -32.28 -5.42 -29.52
C GLU A 266 -32.51 -6.87 -29.94
N PRO A 267 -33.41 -7.64 -29.28
CA PRO A 267 -34.00 -8.80 -29.93
C PRO A 267 -35.14 -8.30 -30.84
N ALA A 268 -35.07 -8.70 -32.10
CA ALA A 268 -36.10 -8.45 -33.10
C ALA A 268 -37.48 -8.96 -32.65
N ARG A 269 -38.51 -8.16 -32.95
CA ARG A 269 -39.94 -8.46 -32.76
C ARG A 269 -40.46 -9.55 -33.71
N GLY A 270 -41.43 -10.31 -33.19
CA GLY A 270 -42.49 -11.00 -33.94
C GLY A 270 -42.75 -12.40 -33.37
N THR A 271 -43.93 -12.84 -32.98
CA THR A 271 -45.32 -12.33 -33.03
C THR A 271 -46.13 -13.06 -31.96
N SER A 272 -47.20 -12.41 -31.51
CA SER A 272 -48.25 -12.92 -30.63
C SER A 272 -48.87 -14.23 -31.11
N ASP A 273 -49.09 -15.21 -30.22
CA ASP A 273 -50.47 -15.67 -29.99
C ASP A 273 -50.65 -16.31 -28.61
N SER A 274 -51.80 -15.97 -28.04
CA SER A 274 -52.38 -16.42 -26.79
C SER A 274 -52.94 -17.84 -26.91
N ASP A 275 -52.80 -18.69 -25.88
CA ASP A 275 -53.95 -19.31 -25.22
C ASP A 275 -53.58 -20.14 -23.98
N LYS A 276 -54.51 -20.13 -23.03
CA LYS A 276 -54.54 -20.85 -21.75
C LYS A 276 -54.73 -22.35 -21.98
N GLU A 277 -54.15 -23.22 -21.15
CA GLU A 277 -54.94 -24.15 -20.30
C GLU A 277 -54.12 -25.02 -19.32
N LYS A 278 -54.77 -25.23 -18.17
CA LYS A 278 -54.70 -26.22 -17.10
C LYS A 278 -53.76 -27.46 -17.20
N GLN A 279 -53.04 -27.65 -16.10
CA GLN A 279 -53.19 -28.70 -15.06
C GLN A 279 -53.15 -30.20 -15.44
N THR A 280 -52.53 -30.93 -14.49
CA THR A 280 -52.66 -32.35 -14.09
C THR A 280 -51.72 -33.41 -14.68
N ASP A 281 -51.04 -34.04 -13.72
CA ASP A 281 -50.77 -35.48 -13.53
C ASP A 281 -49.93 -36.26 -14.55
N GLY A 282 -49.02 -37.07 -14.01
CA GLY A 282 -48.39 -38.13 -14.79
C GLY A 282 -47.08 -38.65 -14.20
N ASP A 283 -47.24 -39.52 -13.22
CA ASP A 283 -46.26 -40.45 -12.66
C ASP A 283 -45.40 -41.21 -13.71
N SER A 284 -44.28 -41.74 -13.20
CA SER A 284 -43.64 -43.01 -13.56
C SER A 284 -42.37 -43.05 -14.42
N SER A 285 -41.37 -43.65 -13.78
CA SER A 285 -40.41 -44.66 -14.27
C SER A 285 -39.26 -44.29 -15.21
N VAL A 286 -38.06 -44.29 -14.61
CA VAL A 286 -36.94 -45.22 -14.90
C VAL A 286 -36.90 -45.83 -16.31
N HIS A 287 -35.85 -45.50 -17.08
CA HIS A 287 -35.01 -46.53 -17.68
C HIS A 287 -33.64 -45.98 -18.13
N SER A 288 -32.59 -46.61 -17.61
CA SER A 288 -31.23 -46.56 -18.13
C SER A 288 -31.16 -47.33 -19.45
N GLU A 289 -30.52 -46.77 -20.47
CA GLU A 289 -29.83 -47.52 -21.52
C GLU A 289 -28.54 -46.79 -21.92
N ASP A 290 -27.43 -47.37 -21.48
CA ASP A 290 -26.07 -47.12 -21.92
C ASP A 290 -25.70 -48.25 -22.88
N GLY A 291 -25.21 -47.93 -24.08
CA GLY A 291 -24.76 -48.93 -25.05
C GLY A 291 -24.89 -48.50 -26.51
N GLY A 292 -23.79 -48.08 -27.13
CA GLY A 292 -23.83 -47.71 -28.55
C GLY A 292 -22.49 -47.34 -29.19
N ARG A 293 -21.47 -48.18 -29.00
CA ARG A 293 -20.17 -48.10 -29.67
C ARG A 293 -20.34 -48.08 -31.20
N SER A 294 -19.87 -47.02 -31.88
CA SER A 294 -19.53 -47.13 -33.31
C SER A 294 -18.21 -46.44 -33.65
N ASN A 295 -17.46 -47.17 -34.44
CA ASN A 295 -16.04 -47.12 -34.72
C ASN A 295 -15.79 -46.19 -35.93
N ARG A 296 -14.86 -45.21 -35.82
CA ARG A 296 -14.31 -44.50 -36.98
C ARG A 296 -12.81 -44.23 -36.80
N PRO A 297 -11.93 -44.88 -37.59
CA PRO A 297 -10.54 -44.47 -37.71
C PRO A 297 -10.28 -43.80 -39.07
N ARG A 298 -9.55 -42.68 -39.09
CA ARG A 298 -8.77 -42.07 -40.21
C ARG A 298 -8.33 -40.65 -39.78
N ALA A 299 -7.15 -40.12 -40.08
CA ALA A 299 -6.01 -40.58 -40.86
C ALA A 299 -4.74 -39.79 -40.47
N ARG A 300 -3.64 -40.53 -40.29
CA ARG A 300 -2.27 -40.29 -40.80
C ARG A 300 -1.82 -38.83 -41.08
N TYR A 301 -1.01 -38.29 -40.18
CA TYR A 301 -0.07 -37.20 -40.50
C TYR A 301 1.10 -37.75 -41.34
N ALA A 302 1.20 -37.32 -42.60
CA ALA A 302 2.35 -37.59 -43.45
C ALA A 302 3.35 -36.43 -43.39
N ARG A 303 4.59 -36.77 -43.03
CA ARG A 303 5.79 -35.94 -43.16
C ARG A 303 5.94 -35.44 -44.61
N THR A 304 6.31 -34.17 -44.78
CA THR A 304 7.14 -33.75 -45.91
C THR A 304 8.31 -32.93 -45.39
N GLN A 305 9.45 -33.60 -45.22
CA GLN A 305 10.76 -32.95 -45.24
C GLN A 305 11.07 -32.60 -46.68
N ALA A 306 11.34 -31.33 -46.98
CA ALA A 306 11.99 -30.93 -48.22
C ALA A 306 13.33 -30.26 -47.86
N ARG A 307 14.38 -31.08 -47.83
CA ARG A 307 15.75 -30.64 -48.10
C ARG A 307 15.81 -30.19 -49.56
N ARG A 308 16.23 -28.96 -49.84
CA ARG A 308 16.88 -28.62 -51.10
C ARG A 308 18.22 -27.96 -50.82
N SER A 309 19.21 -28.54 -51.46
CA SER A 309 20.64 -28.29 -51.36
C SER A 309 21.10 -27.25 -52.39
N ARG A 310 22.22 -26.60 -52.02
CA ARG A 310 23.36 -26.21 -52.87
C ARG A 310 23.25 -25.07 -53.89
N ASN A 311 24.23 -24.17 -53.71
CA ASN A 311 25.12 -23.55 -54.71
C ASN A 311 24.67 -22.28 -55.45
N ARG A 312 25.34 -21.15 -55.15
CA ARG A 312 26.39 -20.49 -55.97
C ARG A 312 26.79 -19.14 -55.32
N ARG A 313 28.04 -18.99 -54.88
CA ARG A 313 29.09 -18.14 -55.50
C ARG A 313 28.65 -16.68 -55.81
N ARG A 314 29.10 -15.73 -55.00
CA ARG A 314 30.16 -14.76 -55.32
C ARG A 314 30.66 -14.12 -54.03
#